data_AF-A0A969WP81-F1
#
_entry.id   AF-A0A969WP81-F1
#
_cell.length_a   1.000
_cell.length_b   1.000
_cell.length_c   1.000
_cell.angle_alpha   90.00
_cell.angle_beta   90.00
_cell.angle_gamma   90.00
#
_symmetry.space_group_name_H-M   'P 1'
#
loop_
_entity.id
_entity.type
_entity.pdbx_description
1 polymer ?
#
loop_
_entity_poly.entity_id
_entity_poly.type
_entity_poly.pdbx_seq_one_letter_code
_entity_poly.pdbx_strand_id
1 'polypeptide(L)' 'MKNKAVVVIVGPTGIGKTEVVLELAQKYKSAIVSADSRQIYKEIKIGTAAPTEEE' A
#
# COMPACT_ATOMS: atom_id res chain seq x y z
N MET A 1 -21.43 15.46 11.18
CA MET A 1 -20.39 14.40 11.13
C MET A 1 -19.24 14.92 10.28
N LYS A 2 -17.98 14.75 10.70
CA LYS A 2 -16.83 15.01 9.80
C LYS A 2 -16.78 13.90 8.76
N ASN A 3 -16.76 14.24 7.47
CA ASN A 3 -16.55 13.28 6.40
C ASN A 3 -15.15 12.69 6.53
N LYS A 4 -15.07 11.37 6.66
CA LYS A 4 -13.80 10.64 6.58
C LYS A 4 -13.48 10.44 5.09
N ALA A 5 -12.31 10.89 4.67
CA ALA A 5 -11.81 10.68 3.32
C ALA A 5 -11.02 9.36 3.25
N VAL A 6 -11.17 8.64 2.15
CA VAL A 6 -10.35 7.47 1.81
C VAL A 6 -9.68 7.77 0.48
N VAL A 7 -8.36 7.65 0.45
CA VAL A 7 -7.56 7.81 -0.78
C VAL A 7 -7.27 6.42 -1.33
N VAL A 8 -7.53 6.22 -2.62
CA VAL A 8 -7.31 4.94 -3.29
C VAL A 8 -6.26 5.14 -4.38
N ILE A 9 -5.16 4.39 -4.30
CA ILE A 9 -4.05 4.46 -5.26
C ILE A 9 -4.04 3.15 -6.06
N VAL A 10 -4.34 3.26 -7.35
CA VAL A 10 -4.44 2.12 -8.27
C VAL A 10 -3.43 2.25 -9.41
N GLY A 11 -3.12 1.13 -10.06
CA GLY A 11 -2.18 1.08 -11.20
C GLY A 11 -1.51 -0.29 -11.33
N PRO A 12 -0.79 -0.54 -12.44
CA PRO A 12 -0.14 -1.83 -12.70
C PRO A 12 0.95 -2.16 -11.66
N THR A 13 1.30 -3.44 -11.53
CA THR A 13 2.40 -3.88 -10.66
C THR A 13 3.72 -3.26 -11.12
N GLY A 14 4.56 -2.81 -10.19
CA GLY A 14 5.88 -2.24 -10.50
C GLY A 14 5.91 -0.74 -10.87
N ILE A 15 4.78 -0.04 -10.92
CA ILE A 15 4.74 1.41 -11.26
C ILE A 15 5.12 2.35 -10.09
N GLY A 16 5.63 1.82 -8.98
CA GLY A 16 6.03 2.64 -7.82
C GLY A 16 4.91 3.07 -6.87
N LYS A 17 3.76 2.37 -6.85
CA LYS A 17 2.64 2.71 -5.94
C LYS A 17 3.05 2.68 -4.46
N THR A 18 3.87 1.73 -4.06
CA THR A 18 4.30 1.55 -2.66
C THR A 18 5.00 2.80 -2.13
N GLU A 19 5.93 3.37 -2.89
CA GLU A 19 6.67 4.60 -2.53
C GLU A 19 5.72 5.77 -2.29
N VAL A 20 4.80 6.01 -3.23
CA VAL A 20 3.80 7.09 -3.13
C VAL A 20 2.89 6.91 -1.91
N VAL A 21 2.45 5.67 -1.65
CA VAL A 21 1.59 5.36 -0.50
C VAL A 21 2.32 5.62 0.82
N LEU A 22 3.59 5.23 0.94
CA LEU A 22 4.41 5.46 2.13
C LEU A 22 4.60 6.95 2.41
N GLU A 23 4.95 7.74 1.38
CA GLU A 23 5.12 9.19 1.51
C GLU A 23 3.82 9.87 1.99
N LEU A 24 2.68 9.51 1.39
CA LEU A 24 1.38 10.05 1.77
C LEU A 24 0.98 9.62 3.19
N ALA A 25 1.23 8.36 3.56
CA ALA A 25 0.91 7.86 4.89
C ALA A 25 1.69 8.62 5.98
N GLN A 26 2.98 8.88 5.75
CA GLN A 26 3.82 9.69 6.65
C GLN A 26 3.33 11.14 6.72
N LYS A 27 3.07 11.77 5.57
CA LYS A 27 2.62 13.16 5.47
C LYS A 27 1.28 13.41 6.18
N TYR A 28 0.33 12.49 6.01
CA TYR A 28 -1.02 12.62 6.55
C TYR A 28 -1.23 11.88 7.87
N LYS A 29 -0.20 11.19 8.39
CA LYS A 29 -0.27 10.33 9.59
C LYS A 29 -1.46 9.36 9.50
N SER A 30 -1.55 8.68 8.36
CA SER A 30 -2.70 7.82 8.02
C SER A 30 -2.30 6.35 7.93
N ALA A 31 -3.27 5.47 8.18
CA ALA A 31 -3.07 4.03 8.03
C ALA A 31 -3.13 3.63 6.56
N ILE A 32 -2.31 2.66 6.19
CA ILE A 32 -2.31 2.02 4.87
C ILE A 32 -3.09 0.71 4.98
N VAL A 33 -3.92 0.42 3.98
CA VAL A 33 -4.57 -0.88 3.81
C VAL A 33 -4.22 -1.40 2.43
N SER A 34 -3.56 -2.56 2.36
CA SER A 34 -3.30 -3.21 1.07
C SER A 34 -4.60 -3.72 0.46
N ALA A 35 -4.81 -3.41 -0.82
CA ALA A 35 -5.94 -3.88 -1.62
C ALA A 35 -5.49 -4.88 -2.70
N ASP A 36 -4.31 -5.50 -2.54
CA ASP A 36 -3.81 -6.53 -3.44
C ASP A 36 -4.27 -7.93 -2.98
N SER A 37 -5.04 -8.61 -3.82
CA SER A 37 -5.59 -9.95 -3.56
C SER A 37 -4.54 -11.05 -3.33
N ARG A 38 -3.28 -10.83 -3.71
CA ARG A 38 -2.19 -11.81 -3.60
C ARG A 38 -1.26 -11.52 -2.41
N GLN A 39 -1.09 -10.26 -2.01
CA GLN A 39 -0.22 -9.90 -0.87
C GLN A 39 -0.74 -10.39 0.50
N ILE A 40 -1.97 -10.91 0.56
CA ILE A 40 -2.53 -11.55 1.75
C ILE A 40 -1.85 -12.89 2.09
N TYR A 41 -1.22 -13.55 1.12
CA TYR A 41 -0.57 -14.85 1.29
C TYR A 41 0.86 -14.67 1.80
N LYS A 42 1.19 -15.29 2.92
CA LYS A 42 2.49 -15.12 3.60
C LYS A 42 3.63 -15.86 2.90
N GLU A 43 3.30 -16.88 2.13
CA GLU A 43 4.22 -17.84 1.51
C GLU A 43 4.87 -17.29 0.23
N ILE A 44 4.28 -16.26 -0.39
CA ILE A 44 4.64 -15.79 -1.73
C ILE A 44 5.07 -14.31 -1.78
N LYS A 45 5.55 -13.75 -0.66
CA LYS A 45 5.94 -12.32 -0.55
C LYS A 45 6.80 -11.81 -1.71
N ILE A 46 7.78 -12.60 -2.16
CA ILE A 46 8.68 -12.26 -3.28
C ILE A 46 7.88 -12.16 -4.59
N GLY A 47 7.06 -13.17 -4.89
CA GLY A 47 6.27 -13.21 -6.12
C GLY A 47 5.17 -12.15 -6.20
N THR A 48 4.75 -11.61 -5.06
CA THR A 48 3.72 -10.56 -4.97
C THR A 48 4.28 -9.16 -4.86
N ALA A 49 5.61 -9.00 -4.91
CA ALA A 49 6.30 -7.73 -4.63
C ALA A 49 5.75 -7.07 -3.34
N ALA A 50 5.57 -7.87 -2.28
CA ALA A 50 5.14 -7.34 -0.99
C ALA A 50 6.24 -6.45 -0.40
N PRO A 51 5.89 -5.33 0.26
CA PRO A 51 6.88 -4.50 0.95
C PRO A 51 7.67 -5.32 1.97
N THR A 52 8.95 -4.99 2.10
CA THR A 52 9.82 -5.52 3.15
C THR A 52 9.56 -4.81 4.49
N GLU A 53 10.20 -5.27 5.57
CA GLU A 53 10.09 -4.59 6.87
C GLU A 53 10.92 -3.29 6.94
N GLU A 54 11.87 -3.13 6.02
CA GLU A 54 12.73 -1.95 5.91
C GLU A 54 12.08 -0.83 5.08
N GLU A 55 11.09 -1.18 4.24
CA GLU A 55 10.25 -0.24 3.46
C GLU A 55 9.04 0.25 4.27
#